data_AF-A0A9Q0WRB2-F1
#
_entry.id   AF-A0A9Q0WRB2-F1
#
_cell.length_a   1.000
_cell.length_b   1.000
_cell.length_c   1.000
_cell.angle_alpha   90.00
_cell.angle_beta   90.00
_cell.angle_gamma   90.00
#
_symmetry.space_group_name_H-M   'P 1'
#
loop_
_entity.id
_entity.type
_entity.pdbx_description
1 polymer ?
#
loop_
_entity_poly.entity_id
_entity_poly.type
_entity_poly.pdbx_seq_one_letter_code
_entity_poly.pdbx_strand_id
1 'polypeptide(L)'
;MEETEEISVAEEKVVDISLKDLAEKLEEFARARDWEKYHSPRNLLLAMVGEVGELSEIFQWRGEVDKGLPDWEESDKEHLAEELSDVLLYLISCRDICGIDLGEAATKKNCEELVKYPPKSLAERR
;
A
#
# COMPACT_ATOMS: atom_id res chain seq x y z
N MET A 1 -12.90 -25.40 -29.63
CA MET A 1 -12.51 -25.72 -28.25
C MET A 1 -11.24 -24.95 -28.00
N GLU A 2 -11.38 -23.75 -27.44
CA GLU A 2 -10.24 -22.98 -26.92
C GLU A 2 -9.90 -23.58 -25.56
N GLU A 3 -8.69 -24.12 -25.44
CA GLU A 3 -8.12 -24.56 -24.17
C GLU A 3 -7.71 -23.30 -23.40
N THR A 4 -8.44 -22.98 -22.34
CA THR A 4 -8.04 -21.98 -21.36
C THR A 4 -6.91 -22.57 -20.52
N GLU A 5 -5.69 -22.08 -20.71
CA GLU A 5 -4.56 -22.38 -19.81
C GLU A 5 -4.84 -21.74 -18.44
N GLU A 6 -5.17 -22.57 -17.45
CA GLU A 6 -5.18 -22.17 -16.05
C GLU A 6 -3.75 -21.87 -15.62
N ILE A 7 -3.46 -20.59 -15.36
CA ILE A 7 -2.21 -20.17 -14.73
C ILE A 7 -2.32 -20.50 -13.25
N SER A 8 -1.63 -21.55 -12.81
CA SER A 8 -1.46 -21.87 -11.39
C SER A 8 -0.49 -20.87 -10.77
N VAL A 9 -1.02 -19.90 -10.02
CA VAL A 9 -0.21 -19.03 -9.18
C VAL A 9 0.23 -19.85 -7.97
N ALA A 10 1.47 -20.33 -7.99
CA ALA A 10 2.05 -21.00 -6.84
C ALA A 10 2.16 -20.01 -5.67
N GLU A 11 1.59 -20.37 -4.51
CA GLU A 11 1.77 -19.65 -3.25
C GLU A 11 3.24 -19.74 -2.81
N GLU A 12 4.05 -18.83 -3.30
CA GLU A 12 5.39 -18.62 -2.81
C GLU A 12 5.28 -17.93 -1.44
N LYS A 13 5.73 -18.60 -0.36
CA LYS A 13 5.83 -17.99 0.96
C LYS A 13 6.64 -16.70 0.85
N VAL A 14 5.98 -15.55 1.00
CA VAL A 14 6.65 -14.25 0.96
C VAL A 14 7.59 -14.13 2.16
N VAL A 15 8.87 -14.34 1.90
CA VAL A 15 9.97 -14.05 2.81
C VAL A 15 10.26 -12.56 2.67
N ASP A 16 10.26 -11.83 3.80
CA ASP A 16 10.64 -10.42 3.98
C ASP A 16 10.98 -9.67 2.68
N ILE A 17 9.98 -9.02 2.07
CA ILE A 17 10.11 -8.33 0.79
C ILE A 17 10.34 -6.83 1.01
N SER A 18 11.36 -6.26 0.39
CA SER A 18 11.58 -4.81 0.50
C SER A 18 10.65 -4.03 -0.43
N LEU A 19 10.40 -2.75 -0.11
CA LEU A 19 9.66 -1.84 -1.01
C LEU A 19 10.31 -1.72 -2.40
N LYS A 20 11.63 -1.93 -2.46
CA LYS A 20 12.37 -1.93 -3.72
C LYS A 20 12.10 -3.19 -4.54
N ASP A 21 12.07 -4.35 -3.89
CA ASP A 21 11.75 -5.61 -4.58
C ASP A 21 10.30 -5.60 -5.09
N LEU A 22 9.37 -5.02 -4.33
CA LEU A 22 7.99 -4.81 -4.77
C LEU A 22 7.91 -3.87 -5.97
N ALA A 23 8.64 -2.76 -5.96
CA ALA A 23 8.73 -1.83 -7.08
C ALA A 23 9.20 -2.53 -8.37
N GLU A 24 10.28 -3.31 -8.27
CA GLU A 24 10.83 -4.06 -9.40
C GLU A 24 9.80 -5.06 -9.97
N LYS A 25 9.11 -5.82 -9.11
CA LYS A 25 8.03 -6.73 -9.53
C LYS A 25 6.87 -6.00 -10.22
N LEU A 26 6.48 -4.83 -9.72
CA LEU A 26 5.41 -4.02 -10.32
C LEU A 26 5.82 -3.46 -11.69
N GLU A 27 7.06 -3.03 -11.83
CA GLU A 27 7.60 -2.58 -13.12
C GLU A 27 7.62 -3.72 -14.14
N GLU A 28 8.08 -4.90 -13.74
CA GLU A 28 8.06 -6.10 -14.59
C GLU A 28 6.63 -6.48 -15.01
N PHE A 29 5.69 -6.44 -14.07
CA PHE A 29 4.27 -6.71 -14.32
C PHE A 29 3.66 -5.74 -15.34
N ALA A 30 3.96 -4.45 -15.20
CA ALA A 30 3.47 -3.40 -16.09
C ALA A 30 4.11 -3.50 -17.48
N ARG A 31 5.41 -3.76 -17.55
CA ARG A 31 6.15 -3.93 -18.81
C ARG A 31 5.66 -5.14 -19.60
N ALA A 32 5.42 -6.26 -18.93
CA ALA A 32 4.88 -7.47 -19.57
C ALA A 32 3.51 -7.24 -20.24
N ARG A 33 2.77 -6.21 -19.83
CA ARG A 33 1.43 -5.86 -20.36
C ARG A 33 1.42 -4.61 -21.23
N ASP A 34 2.57 -3.99 -21.47
CA ASP A 34 2.67 -2.67 -22.13
C ASP A 34 1.78 -1.61 -21.44
N TRP A 35 1.72 -1.66 -20.11
CA TRP A 35 0.92 -0.76 -19.27
C TRP A 35 1.67 0.50 -18.83
N GLU A 36 3.00 0.54 -18.99
CA GLU A 36 3.84 1.70 -18.64
C GLU A 36 3.31 3.01 -19.26
N LYS A 37 2.71 2.95 -20.47
CA LYS A 37 2.08 4.09 -21.16
C LYS A 37 0.91 4.74 -20.40
N TYR A 38 0.27 4.00 -19.50
CA TYR A 38 -0.86 4.48 -18.69
C TYR A 38 -0.42 4.99 -17.31
N HIS A 39 0.81 4.72 -16.89
CA HIS A 39 1.33 5.09 -15.58
C HIS A 39 1.86 6.54 -15.56
N SER A 40 0.99 7.51 -15.82
CA SER A 40 1.32 8.91 -15.50
C SER A 40 1.12 9.15 -13.99
N PRO A 41 1.86 10.10 -13.36
CA PRO A 41 1.67 10.43 -11.94
C PRO A 41 0.21 10.70 -11.56
N ARG A 42 -0.52 11.39 -12.43
CA ARG A 42 -1.94 11.68 -12.22
C ARG A 42 -2.80 10.42 -12.23
N ASN A 43 -2.55 9.50 -13.16
CA ASN A 43 -3.37 8.30 -13.27
C ASN A 43 -3.14 7.38 -12.07
N LEU A 44 -1.88 7.21 -11.65
CA LEU A 44 -1.55 6.43 -10.45
C LEU A 44 -2.16 7.03 -9.19
N LEU A 45 -2.11 8.37 -9.04
CA LEU A 45 -2.77 9.04 -7.93
C LEU A 45 -4.28 8.79 -7.91
N LEU A 46 -4.95 8.87 -9.07
CA LEU A 46 -6.39 8.67 -9.15
C LEU A 46 -6.78 7.20 -8.90
N ALA A 47 -5.97 6.24 -9.36
CA ALA A 47 -6.17 4.83 -9.05
C ALA A 47 -6.02 4.58 -7.54
N MET A 48 -4.95 5.09 -6.92
CA MET A 48 -4.73 5.01 -5.47
C MET A 48 -5.90 5.60 -4.67
N VAL A 49 -6.50 6.69 -5.13
CA VAL A 49 -7.70 7.28 -4.48
C VAL A 49 -8.91 6.34 -4.61
N GLY A 50 -9.03 5.60 -5.70
CA GLY A 50 -10.01 4.53 -5.87
C GLY A 50 -9.86 3.45 -4.79
N GLU A 51 -8.65 2.91 -4.64
CA GLU A 51 -8.37 1.86 -3.65
C GLU A 51 -8.54 2.37 -2.20
N VAL A 52 -8.23 3.63 -1.93
CA VAL A 52 -8.56 4.25 -0.63
C VAL A 52 -10.09 4.31 -0.41
N GLY A 53 -10.86 4.48 -1.48
CA GLY A 53 -12.31 4.39 -1.47
C GLY A 53 -12.79 2.99 -1.11
N GLU A 54 -12.29 1.96 -1.80
CA GLU A 54 -12.60 0.54 -1.55
C GLU A 54 -12.22 0.14 -0.12
N LEU A 55 -11.02 0.51 0.34
CA LEU A 55 -10.60 0.39 1.73
C LEU A 55 -11.59 1.07 2.70
N SER A 56 -12.10 2.25 2.36
CA SER A 56 -13.07 2.97 3.19
C SER A 56 -14.43 2.27 3.24
N GLU A 57 -14.85 1.60 2.17
CA GLU A 57 -16.12 0.86 2.10
C GLU A 57 -16.16 -0.30 3.11
N ILE A 58 -15.01 -0.90 3.43
CA ILE A 58 -14.90 -1.95 4.45
C ILE A 58 -15.34 -1.44 5.84
N PHE A 59 -15.04 -0.17 6.14
CA PHE A 59 -15.32 0.44 7.44
C PHE A 59 -16.62 1.24 7.48
N GLN A 60 -17.21 1.61 6.33
CA GLN A 60 -18.25 2.65 6.25
C GLN A 60 -19.49 2.41 7.15
N TRP A 61 -19.82 1.14 7.43
CA TRP A 61 -20.96 0.74 8.28
C TRP A 61 -20.55 0.09 9.60
N ARG A 62 -19.24 -0.03 9.86
CA ARG A 62 -18.72 -0.51 11.13
C ARG A 62 -18.62 0.70 12.06
N GLY A 63 -19.15 0.59 13.28
CA GLY A 63 -19.08 1.65 14.29
C GLY A 63 -17.64 1.88 14.76
N GLU A 64 -17.45 2.02 16.06
CA GLU A 64 -16.08 1.95 16.60
C GLU A 64 -15.51 0.54 16.36
N VAL A 65 -14.32 0.46 15.78
CA VAL A 65 -13.62 -0.79 15.48
C VAL A 65 -12.47 -0.95 16.46
N ASP A 66 -12.47 -2.06 17.19
CA ASP A 66 -11.42 -2.37 18.16
C ASP A 66 -10.11 -2.77 17.50
N LYS A 67 -9.00 -2.44 18.17
CA LYS A 67 -7.66 -2.83 17.73
C LYS A 67 -7.55 -4.35 17.67
N GLY A 68 -6.97 -4.84 16.57
CA GLY A 68 -6.79 -6.27 16.34
C GLY A 68 -8.03 -6.97 15.77
N LEU A 69 -9.12 -6.25 15.51
CA LEU A 69 -10.27 -6.73 14.77
C LEU A 69 -10.86 -8.05 15.34
N PRO A 70 -11.16 -8.12 16.66
CA PRO A 70 -11.57 -9.36 17.31
C PRO A 70 -12.91 -9.91 16.79
N ASP A 71 -13.82 -9.02 16.38
CA ASP A 71 -15.16 -9.36 15.89
C ASP A 71 -15.24 -9.45 14.35
N TRP A 72 -14.10 -9.53 13.67
CA TRP A 72 -14.04 -9.62 12.22
C TRP A 72 -13.85 -11.08 11.79
N GLU A 73 -14.64 -11.48 10.81
CA GLU A 73 -14.48 -12.78 10.14
C GLU A 73 -13.17 -12.78 9.34
N GLU A 74 -12.65 -13.98 9.04
CA GLU A 74 -11.38 -14.08 8.30
C GLU A 74 -11.48 -13.44 6.91
N SER A 75 -12.62 -13.61 6.22
CA SER A 75 -12.88 -12.98 4.94
C SER A 75 -12.86 -11.44 4.99
N ASP A 76 -13.26 -10.84 6.12
CA ASP A 76 -13.17 -9.38 6.28
C ASP A 76 -11.71 -8.92 6.39
N LYS A 77 -10.86 -9.73 7.04
CA LYS A 77 -9.43 -9.44 7.21
C LYS A 77 -8.66 -9.68 5.92
N GLU A 78 -9.03 -10.70 5.15
CA GLU A 78 -8.51 -10.95 3.81
C GLU A 78 -8.80 -9.75 2.90
N HIS A 79 -10.08 -9.33 2.83
CA HIS A 79 -10.47 -8.15 2.04
C HIS A 79 -9.76 -6.87 2.51
N LEU A 80 -9.62 -6.67 3.82
CA LEU A 80 -8.84 -5.55 4.35
C LEU A 80 -7.36 -5.61 3.93
N ALA A 81 -6.77 -6.80 3.92
CA ALA A 81 -5.37 -6.99 3.51
C ALA A 81 -5.19 -6.74 2.00
N GLU A 82 -6.16 -7.11 1.17
CA GLU A 82 -6.20 -6.82 -0.26
C GLU A 82 -6.21 -5.30 -0.50
N GLU A 83 -7.18 -4.58 0.07
CA GLU A 83 -7.31 -3.13 -0.15
C GLU A 83 -6.11 -2.32 0.41
N LEU A 84 -5.57 -2.73 1.56
CA LEU A 84 -4.33 -2.14 2.08
C LEU A 84 -3.14 -2.37 1.15
N SER A 85 -3.09 -3.54 0.52
CA SER A 85 -2.04 -3.88 -0.44
C SER A 85 -2.18 -3.05 -1.71
N ASP A 86 -3.38 -2.88 -2.25
CA ASP A 86 -3.59 -2.10 -3.48
C ASP A 86 -3.21 -0.63 -3.29
N VAL A 87 -3.59 -0.01 -2.16
CA VAL A 87 -3.12 1.33 -1.80
C VAL A 87 -1.59 1.39 -1.74
N LEU A 88 -0.93 0.40 -1.15
CA LEU A 88 0.52 0.33 -1.06
C LEU A 88 1.18 0.20 -2.44
N LEU A 89 0.66 -0.67 -3.31
CA LEU A 89 1.25 -0.93 -4.64
C LEU A 89 1.17 0.31 -5.54
N TYR A 90 0.07 1.07 -5.49
CA TYR A 90 0.00 2.34 -6.21
C TYR A 90 0.89 3.42 -5.59
N LEU A 91 1.04 3.47 -4.27
CA LEU A 91 1.98 4.38 -3.63
C LEU A 91 3.42 4.10 -4.05
N ILE A 92 3.82 2.82 -4.10
CA ILE A 92 5.13 2.38 -4.60
C ILE A 92 5.32 2.79 -6.06
N SER A 93 4.36 2.48 -6.93
CA SER A 93 4.44 2.87 -8.35
C SER A 93 4.53 4.40 -8.51
N CYS A 94 3.78 5.15 -7.69
CA CYS A 94 3.76 6.61 -7.74
C CYS A 94 5.10 7.21 -7.32
N ARG A 95 5.74 6.71 -6.25
CA ARG A 95 7.06 7.20 -5.83
C ARG A 95 8.12 6.99 -6.91
N ASP A 96 8.10 5.88 -7.62
CA ASP A 96 9.14 5.56 -8.60
C ASP A 96 9.02 6.45 -9.83
N ILE A 97 7.80 6.63 -10.33
CA ILE A 97 7.53 7.52 -11.47
C ILE A 97 7.79 8.99 -11.11
N CYS A 98 7.59 9.37 -9.85
CA CYS A 98 7.91 10.72 -9.37
C CYS A 98 9.40 10.89 -8.99
N GLY A 99 10.20 9.82 -8.98
CA GLY A 99 11.61 9.87 -8.57
C GLY A 99 11.80 10.20 -7.08
N ILE A 100 10.90 9.74 -6.21
CA ILE A 100 10.90 10.04 -4.78
C ILE A 100 11.49 8.85 -4.00
N ASP A 101 12.51 9.12 -3.18
CA ASP A 101 12.91 8.20 -2.12
C ASP A 101 11.92 8.30 -0.96
N LEU A 102 10.99 7.35 -0.89
CA LEU A 102 9.94 7.35 0.12
C LEU A 102 10.50 7.09 1.53
N GLY A 103 11.60 6.33 1.64
CA GLY A 103 12.27 6.06 2.91
C GLY A 103 12.90 7.33 3.50
N GLU A 104 13.64 8.07 2.68
CA GLU A 104 14.19 9.38 3.07
C GLU A 104 13.08 10.37 3.42
N ALA A 105 12.06 10.48 2.55
CA ALA A 105 10.95 11.40 2.75
C ALA A 105 10.17 11.11 4.04
N ALA A 106 9.85 9.84 4.32
CA ALA A 106 9.15 9.42 5.53
C ALA A 106 9.99 9.65 6.79
N THR A 107 11.29 9.34 6.74
CA THR A 107 12.21 9.55 7.87
C THR A 107 12.30 11.03 8.23
N LYS A 108 12.49 11.90 7.24
CA LYS A 108 12.52 13.34 7.44
C LYS A 108 11.21 13.85 8.05
N LYS A 109 10.07 13.38 7.52
CA LYS A 109 8.73 13.77 8.01
C LYS A 109 8.53 13.40 9.48
N ASN A 110 8.93 12.19 9.87
CA ASN A 110 8.81 11.73 11.25
C ASN A 110 9.66 12.59 12.22
N CYS A 111 10.88 12.94 11.83
CA CYS A 111 11.72 13.85 12.63
C CYS A 111 11.06 15.23 12.81
N GLU A 112 10.45 15.79 11.77
CA GLU A 112 9.71 17.06 11.86
C GLU A 112 8.51 16.96 12.81
N GLU A 113 7.78 15.84 12.79
CA GLU A 113 6.65 15.59 13.70
C GLU A 113 7.09 15.45 15.17
N LEU A 114 8.23 14.82 15.45
CA LEU A 114 8.80 14.74 16.79
C LEU A 114 9.19 16.10 17.37
N VAL A 115 9.66 17.02 16.52
CA VAL A 115 9.95 18.40 16.93
C VAL A 115 8.66 19.17 17.20
N LYS A 116 7.63 18.97 16.36
CA LYS A 116 6.33 19.65 16.50
C LYS A 116 5.51 19.12 17.68
N TYR A 117 5.61 17.83 17.98
CA TYR A 117 4.86 17.14 19.02
C TYR A 117 5.80 16.32 19.91
N PRO A 118 6.58 16.97 20.79
CA PRO A 118 7.52 16.26 21.62
C PRO A 118 6.80 15.36 22.65
N PRO A 119 7.35 14.17 22.95
CA PRO A 119 6.82 13.32 24.01
C PRO A 119 6.88 14.05 25.35
N LYS A 120 5.88 13.82 26.20
CA LYS A 120 5.76 14.46 27.52
C LYS A 120 7.03 14.32 28.38
N SER A 121 7.75 13.20 28.27
CA SER A 121 9.00 12.93 28.99
C SER A 121 10.18 13.83 28.60
N LEU A 122 10.11 14.52 27.45
CA LEU A 122 11.10 15.53 27.02
C LEU A 122 10.67 16.95 27.41
N ALA A 123 9.37 17.20 27.58
CA ALA A 123 8.85 18.49 28.03
C ALA A 123 9.12 18.75 29.52
N GLU A 124 9.20 17.69 30.34
CA GLU A 124 9.46 17.78 31.79
C GLU A 124 10.95 17.91 32.16
N ARG A 125 11.87 17.83 31.19
CA ARG A 125 13.33 17.96 31.40
C ARG A 125 13.90 19.34 31.00
N ARG A 126 13.04 20.32 30.73
CA ARG A 126 13.40 21.72 30.45
C ARG A 126 12.82 22.63 31.50
#